data_AF-A0A4V1N3W5-F1
#
_entry.id   AF-A0A4V1N3W5-F1
#
_cell.length_a   1.000
_cell.length_b   1.000
_cell.length_c   1.000
_cell.angle_alpha   90.00
_cell.angle_beta   90.00
_cell.angle_gamma   90.00
#
_symmetry.space_group_name_H-M   'P 1'
#
loop_
_entity.id
_entity.type
_entity.pdbx_description
1 polymer ?
#
loop_
_entity_poly.entity_id
_entity_poly.type
_entity_poly.pdbx_seq_one_letter_code
_entity_poly.pdbx_strand_id
1 'polypeptide(L)'
;MNENFEKWIAFLKPENLKDNLICCSIYIAFFETTKDYIVNQVRDFYSIGWSLENGDLISDDYKTYVLSKDKDKNPVKASLIWFKENNAITDEDILVYDELRKYRNVIAHEMLEKLFDGINKDYGEKLNQLVELRIKLERWWIFNIEMETGMIENPENIKEDVISNSQMIFKLIFDIVSGDEEKSNYYYNEFMKYKAKNS
;
A
#
# COMPACT_ATOMS: atom_id res chain seq x y z
N MET A 1 -5.77 39.30 -12.28
CA MET A 1 -6.28 38.85 -10.97
C MET A 1 -5.10 38.19 -10.27
N ASN A 2 -4.82 38.50 -9.00
CA ASN A 2 -3.62 38.04 -8.30
C ASN A 2 -3.68 36.51 -8.17
N GLU A 3 -2.63 35.78 -8.55
CA GLU A 3 -2.52 34.32 -8.46
C GLU A 3 -2.85 33.80 -7.04
N ASN A 4 -2.47 34.55 -6.00
CA ASN A 4 -2.84 34.22 -4.62
C ASN A 4 -4.35 34.27 -4.37
N PHE A 5 -5.08 35.17 -5.02
CA PHE A 5 -6.53 35.30 -4.83
C PHE A 5 -7.27 34.08 -5.42
N GLU A 6 -6.82 33.56 -6.55
CA GLU A 6 -7.36 32.31 -7.14
C GLU A 6 -7.08 31.10 -6.25
N LYS A 7 -5.87 31.00 -5.67
CA LYS A 7 -5.54 29.95 -4.70
C LYS A 7 -6.45 30.01 -3.46
N TRP A 8 -6.70 31.20 -2.93
CA TRP A 8 -7.65 31.40 -1.83
C TRP A 8 -9.06 30.98 -2.21
N ILE A 9 -9.56 31.34 -3.40
CA ILE A 9 -10.88 30.92 -3.87
C ILE A 9 -10.94 29.39 -4.00
N ALA A 10 -9.90 28.75 -4.53
CA ALA A 10 -9.83 27.31 -4.68
C ALA A 10 -9.80 26.60 -3.32
N PHE A 11 -8.98 27.07 -2.38
CA PHE A 11 -8.85 26.51 -1.04
C PHE A 11 -10.13 26.65 -0.22
N LEU A 12 -10.83 27.79 -0.32
CA LEU A 12 -12.06 28.05 0.44
C LEU A 12 -13.27 27.26 -0.08
N LYS A 13 -13.19 26.62 -1.26
CA LYS A 13 -14.22 25.68 -1.70
C LYS A 13 -14.13 24.39 -0.88
N PRO A 14 -15.19 24.02 -0.13
CA PRO A 14 -15.14 22.84 0.74
C PRO A 14 -14.79 21.55 0.00
N GLU A 15 -15.26 21.39 -1.23
CA GLU A 15 -15.01 20.20 -2.05
C GLU A 15 -13.50 20.03 -2.33
N ASN A 16 -12.83 21.09 -2.78
CA ASN A 16 -11.40 21.05 -3.07
C ASN A 16 -10.55 20.73 -1.84
N LEU A 17 -10.88 21.32 -0.69
CA LEU A 17 -10.17 21.03 0.56
C LEU A 17 -10.35 19.57 0.98
N LYS A 18 -11.58 19.05 0.89
CA LYS A 18 -11.89 17.66 1.20
C LYS A 18 -11.18 16.70 0.25
N ASP A 19 -11.24 16.95 -1.05
CA ASP A 19 -10.61 16.11 -2.06
C ASP A 19 -9.09 16.06 -1.88
N ASN A 20 -8.46 17.22 -1.64
CA ASN A 20 -7.02 17.28 -1.35
C ASN A 20 -6.65 16.50 -0.07
N LEU A 21 -7.46 16.62 0.98
CA LEU A 21 -7.23 15.88 2.24
C LEU A 21 -7.41 14.37 2.05
N ILE A 22 -8.43 13.95 1.29
CA ILE A 22 -8.67 12.55 0.93
C ILE A 22 -7.47 12.01 0.14
N CYS A 23 -7.01 12.74 -0.87
CA CYS A 23 -5.84 12.35 -1.66
C CYS A 23 -4.58 12.19 -0.80
N CYS A 24 -4.24 13.18 0.03
CA CYS A 24 -3.11 13.11 0.95
C CYS A 24 -3.21 11.89 1.88
N SER A 25 -4.38 11.67 2.48
CA SER A 25 -4.58 10.60 3.45
C SER A 25 -4.52 9.20 2.83
N ILE A 26 -5.14 9.00 1.66
CA ILE A 26 -5.07 7.73 0.91
C ILE A 26 -3.62 7.42 0.56
N TYR A 27 -2.89 8.38 -0.01
CA TYR A 27 -1.51 8.13 -0.42
C TYR A 27 -0.60 7.80 0.76
N ILE A 28 -0.68 8.56 1.86
CA ILE A 28 0.09 8.27 3.08
C ILE A 28 -0.27 6.90 3.62
N ALA A 29 -1.56 6.61 3.82
CA ALA A 29 -2.00 5.34 4.39
C ALA A 29 -1.55 4.13 3.53
N PHE A 30 -1.72 4.23 2.22
CA PHE A 30 -1.34 3.15 1.31
C PHE A 30 0.18 2.97 1.21
N PHE A 31 0.95 4.07 1.30
CA PHE A 31 2.41 3.99 1.37
C PHE A 31 2.89 3.31 2.65
N GLU A 32 2.38 3.73 3.81
CA GLU A 32 2.80 3.18 5.10
C GLU A 32 2.44 1.69 5.21
N THR A 33 1.23 1.30 4.80
CA THR A 33 0.82 -0.11 4.76
C THR A 33 1.62 -0.95 3.76
N THR A 34 2.06 -0.37 2.64
CA THR A 34 2.95 -1.06 1.68
C THR A 34 4.35 -1.24 2.25
N LYS A 35 4.88 -0.22 2.93
CA LYS A 35 6.15 -0.32 3.66
C LYS A 35 6.09 -1.40 4.74
N ASP A 36 5.01 -1.44 5.51
CA ASP A 36 4.81 -2.45 6.55
C ASP A 36 4.68 -3.85 5.95
N TYR A 37 3.94 -4.01 4.84
CA TYR A 37 3.85 -5.26 4.09
C TYR A 37 5.23 -5.77 3.65
N ILE A 38 6.05 -4.91 3.03
CA ILE A 38 7.40 -5.25 2.57
C ILE A 38 8.25 -5.84 3.70
N VAL A 39 8.18 -5.25 4.89
CA VAL A 39 8.98 -5.70 6.03
C VAL A 39 8.38 -6.93 6.68
N ASN A 40 7.07 -6.90 6.96
CA ASN A 40 6.41 -7.94 7.73
C ASN A 40 6.39 -9.27 6.97
N GLN A 41 6.09 -9.29 5.67
CA GLN A 41 6.08 -10.56 4.92
C GLN A 41 7.43 -11.26 4.98
N VAL A 42 8.51 -10.52 4.72
CA VAL A 42 9.86 -11.11 4.75
C VAL A 42 10.23 -11.51 6.17
N ARG A 43 9.91 -10.70 7.19
CA ARG A 43 10.18 -11.05 8.59
C ARG A 43 9.43 -12.31 9.02
N ASP A 44 8.14 -12.38 8.71
CA ASP A 44 7.24 -13.44 9.16
C ASP A 44 7.54 -14.77 8.46
N PHE A 45 8.15 -14.75 7.26
CA PHE A 45 8.73 -15.94 6.63
C PHE A 45 9.85 -16.60 7.45
N TYR A 46 10.55 -15.84 8.30
CA TYR A 46 11.53 -16.38 9.26
C TYR A 46 10.95 -16.55 10.67
N SER A 47 9.62 -16.51 10.83
CA SER A 47 8.97 -16.82 12.09
C SER A 47 9.08 -18.32 12.38
N ILE A 48 9.55 -18.66 13.57
CA ILE A 48 9.73 -20.03 14.06
C ILE A 48 8.69 -20.41 15.13
N GLY A 49 7.72 -19.53 15.39
CA GLY A 49 6.63 -19.78 16.32
C GLY A 49 6.19 -18.51 17.04
N TRP A 50 5.40 -18.71 18.09
CA TRP A 50 4.83 -17.62 18.88
C TRP A 50 4.98 -17.90 20.38
N SER A 51 5.16 -16.85 21.17
CA SER A 51 5.24 -16.90 22.62
C SER A 51 4.37 -15.82 23.27
N LEU A 52 3.83 -16.13 24.45
CA LEU A 52 2.97 -15.21 25.20
C LEU A 52 3.71 -13.94 25.67
N GLU A 53 5.02 -14.05 25.93
CA GLU A 53 5.85 -12.94 26.43
C GLU A 53 6.43 -12.06 25.32
N ASN A 54 6.87 -12.66 24.21
CA ASN A 54 7.65 -11.97 23.18
C ASN A 54 6.91 -11.84 21.84
N GLY A 55 5.69 -12.37 21.71
CA GLY A 55 4.97 -12.45 20.45
C GLY A 55 5.64 -13.43 19.48
N ASP A 56 5.70 -13.06 18.20
CA ASP A 56 6.36 -13.85 17.16
C ASP A 56 7.86 -14.03 17.45
N LEU A 57 8.30 -15.28 17.42
CA LEU A 57 9.70 -15.65 17.58
C LEU A 57 10.36 -15.67 16.20
N ILE A 58 11.26 -14.73 15.94
CA ILE A 58 11.95 -14.61 14.65
C ILE A 58 13.33 -15.27 14.73
N SER A 59 13.64 -16.15 13.77
CA SER A 59 14.96 -16.79 13.66
C SER A 59 16.08 -15.76 13.47
N ASP A 60 17.27 -16.05 13.98
CA ASP A 60 18.49 -15.26 13.71
C ASP A 60 18.87 -15.27 12.22
N ASP A 61 18.29 -16.18 11.44
CA ASP A 61 18.34 -16.20 9.98
C ASP A 61 17.81 -14.89 9.36
N TYR A 62 16.80 -14.24 9.97
CA TYR A 62 16.33 -12.94 9.49
C TYR A 62 17.43 -11.88 9.57
N LYS A 63 18.23 -11.89 10.65
CA LYS A 63 19.36 -10.95 10.78
C LYS A 63 20.45 -11.24 9.75
N THR A 64 20.72 -12.53 9.53
CA THR A 64 21.84 -13.01 8.72
C THR A 64 21.56 -12.93 7.22
N TYR A 65 20.35 -13.31 6.79
CA TYR A 65 19.97 -13.39 5.38
C TYR A 65 19.17 -12.19 4.90
N VAL A 66 18.56 -11.39 5.79
CA VAL A 66 17.78 -10.21 5.40
C VAL A 66 18.45 -8.93 5.87
N LEU A 67 18.52 -8.66 7.17
CA LEU A 67 18.99 -7.35 7.67
C LEU A 67 20.44 -7.03 7.30
N SER A 68 21.30 -8.04 7.13
CA SER A 68 22.69 -7.86 6.69
C SER A 68 22.82 -7.31 5.27
N LYS A 69 21.76 -7.39 4.44
CA LYS A 69 21.75 -6.92 3.05
C LYS A 69 21.84 -5.40 2.94
N ASP A 70 21.35 -4.68 3.95
CA ASP A 70 21.50 -3.24 4.04
C ASP A 70 22.58 -2.88 5.06
N LYS A 71 23.50 -2.00 4.69
CA LYS A 71 24.63 -1.58 5.54
C LYS A 71 24.17 -0.97 6.87
N ASP A 72 23.03 -0.28 6.87
CA ASP A 72 22.46 0.39 8.04
C ASP A 72 21.45 -0.52 8.77
N LYS A 73 21.32 -1.78 8.32
CA LYS A 73 20.32 -2.75 8.77
C LYS A 73 18.90 -2.21 8.72
N ASN A 74 18.61 -1.33 7.76
CA ASN A 74 17.29 -0.78 7.57
C ASN A 74 16.33 -1.87 7.07
N PRO A 75 15.26 -2.23 7.82
CA PRO A 75 14.41 -3.36 7.47
C PRO A 75 13.74 -3.23 6.11
N VAL A 76 13.33 -2.02 5.71
CA VAL A 76 12.67 -1.77 4.43
C VAL A 76 13.63 -2.00 3.28
N LYS A 77 14.82 -1.37 3.33
CA LYS A 77 15.84 -1.54 2.28
C LYS A 77 16.31 -2.98 2.19
N ALA A 78 16.60 -3.60 3.33
CA ALA A 78 17.00 -4.99 3.41
C ALA A 78 15.96 -5.94 2.79
N SER A 79 14.67 -5.72 3.10
CA SER A 79 13.57 -6.52 2.55
C SER A 79 13.38 -6.31 1.05
N LEU A 80 13.52 -5.08 0.54
CA LEU A 80 13.50 -4.81 -0.90
C LEU A 80 14.65 -5.51 -1.64
N ILE A 81 15.87 -5.51 -1.06
CA ILE A 81 16.99 -6.26 -1.62
C ILE A 81 16.70 -7.77 -1.58
N TRP A 82 16.09 -8.27 -0.49
CA TRP A 82 15.67 -9.68 -0.41
C TRP A 82 14.66 -10.05 -1.50
N PHE A 83 13.62 -9.23 -1.72
CA PHE A 83 12.67 -9.42 -2.82
C PHE A 83 13.35 -9.41 -4.19
N LYS A 84 14.30 -8.49 -4.40
CA LYS A 84 15.07 -8.42 -5.64
C LYS A 84 15.91 -9.69 -5.88
N GLU A 85 16.63 -10.16 -4.86
CA GLU A 85 17.46 -11.37 -4.98
C GLU A 85 16.63 -12.62 -5.30
N ASN A 86 15.36 -12.63 -4.89
CA ASN A 86 14.39 -13.68 -5.22
C ASN A 86 13.62 -13.40 -6.53
N ASN A 87 14.06 -12.42 -7.34
CA ASN A 87 13.47 -12.04 -8.62
C ASN A 87 11.99 -11.56 -8.54
N ALA A 88 11.52 -11.13 -7.36
CA ALA A 88 10.19 -10.57 -7.20
C ALA A 88 10.07 -9.16 -7.80
N ILE A 89 11.15 -8.39 -7.68
CA ILE A 89 11.26 -7.02 -8.17
C ILE A 89 12.65 -6.77 -8.78
N THR A 90 12.79 -5.65 -9.47
CA THR A 90 13.98 -5.21 -10.19
C THR A 90 14.61 -4.00 -9.52
N ASP A 91 15.79 -3.57 -9.99
CA ASP A 91 16.42 -2.32 -9.54
C ASP A 91 15.55 -1.10 -9.84
N GLU A 92 14.91 -1.05 -11.02
CA GLU A 92 13.93 -0.01 -11.37
C GLU A 92 12.78 0.08 -10.36
N ASP A 93 12.24 -1.04 -9.89
CA ASP A 93 11.17 -1.03 -8.88
C ASP A 93 11.65 -0.42 -7.55
N ILE A 94 12.90 -0.66 -7.16
CA ILE A 94 13.50 -0.06 -5.96
C ILE A 94 13.68 1.46 -6.14
N LEU A 95 14.09 1.90 -7.34
CA LEU A 95 14.16 3.33 -7.66
C LEU A 95 12.78 3.99 -7.60
N VAL A 96 11.76 3.34 -8.17
CA VAL A 96 10.35 3.78 -8.07
C VAL A 96 9.92 3.89 -6.62
N TYR A 97 10.18 2.87 -5.79
CA TYR A 97 9.87 2.93 -4.36
C TYR A 97 10.53 4.13 -3.66
N ASP A 98 11.80 4.41 -3.94
CA ASP A 98 12.51 5.54 -3.36
C ASP A 98 11.94 6.89 -3.79
N GLU A 99 11.48 7.02 -5.04
CA GLU A 99 10.74 8.21 -5.51
C GLU A 99 9.40 8.36 -4.79
N LEU A 100 8.63 7.28 -4.69
CA LEU A 100 7.33 7.26 -4.00
C LEU A 100 7.49 7.62 -2.52
N ARG A 101 8.58 7.19 -1.88
CA ARG A 101 8.93 7.58 -0.50
C ARG A 101 9.21 9.07 -0.37
N LYS A 102 9.96 9.65 -1.31
CA LYS A 102 10.22 11.10 -1.32
C LYS A 102 8.93 11.88 -1.51
N TYR A 103 8.08 11.44 -2.42
CA TYR A 103 6.77 12.04 -2.65
C TYR A 103 5.87 11.96 -1.41
N ARG A 104 5.85 10.81 -0.72
CA ARG A 104 5.17 10.66 0.58
C ARG A 104 5.70 11.65 1.60
N ASN A 105 7.02 11.80 1.72
CA ASN A 105 7.64 12.73 2.66
C ASN A 105 7.21 14.17 2.38
N VAL A 106 7.17 14.59 1.11
CA VAL A 106 6.67 15.89 0.70
C VAL A 106 5.22 16.07 1.15
N ILE A 107 4.32 15.13 0.85
CA ILE A 107 2.92 15.21 1.30
C ILE A 107 2.82 15.30 2.82
N ALA A 108 3.58 14.49 3.55
CA ALA A 108 3.49 14.44 5.01
C ALA A 108 4.03 15.72 5.69
N HIS A 109 5.12 16.29 5.17
CA HIS A 109 5.74 17.48 5.77
C HIS A 109 5.11 18.80 5.28
N GLU A 110 4.63 18.83 4.04
CA GLU A 110 4.07 20.03 3.39
C GLU A 110 2.55 19.92 3.25
N MET A 111 1.88 19.09 4.05
CA MET A 111 0.44 18.82 3.90
C MET A 111 -0.40 20.09 3.82
N LEU A 112 -0.18 21.05 4.73
CA LEU A 112 -0.93 22.32 4.74
C LEU A 112 -0.72 23.13 3.47
N GLU A 113 0.50 23.15 2.95
CA GLU A 113 0.83 23.80 1.68
C GLU A 113 0.12 23.10 0.52
N LYS A 114 0.12 21.75 0.48
CA LYS A 114 -0.61 20.98 -0.54
C LYS A 114 -2.12 21.12 -0.47
N LEU A 115 -2.68 21.30 0.73
CA LEU A 115 -4.11 21.60 0.86
C LEU A 115 -4.45 22.97 0.26
N PHE A 116 -3.55 23.95 0.42
CA PHE A 116 -3.72 25.32 -0.09
C PHE A 116 -3.43 25.45 -1.59
N ASP A 117 -2.31 24.90 -2.06
CA ASP A 117 -1.85 24.99 -3.44
C ASP A 117 -2.53 23.97 -4.38
N GLY A 118 -3.15 22.94 -3.80
CA GLY A 118 -3.64 21.78 -4.51
C GLY A 118 -2.63 20.64 -4.55
N ILE A 119 -3.16 19.43 -4.76
CA ILE A 119 -2.35 18.23 -4.95
C ILE A 119 -1.56 18.34 -6.26
N ASN A 120 -0.33 17.82 -6.26
CA ASN A 120 0.51 17.83 -7.45
C ASN A 120 -0.15 17.07 -8.61
N LYS A 121 0.11 17.52 -9.85
CA LYS A 121 -0.46 16.91 -11.06
C LYS A 121 -0.06 15.46 -11.28
N ASP A 122 1.07 15.04 -10.72
CA ASP A 122 1.60 13.67 -10.80
C ASP A 122 1.00 12.72 -9.74
N TYR A 123 0.08 13.18 -8.88
CA TYR A 123 -0.52 12.36 -7.84
C TYR A 123 -1.12 11.04 -8.36
N GLY A 124 -1.90 11.11 -9.44
CA GLY A 124 -2.53 9.92 -10.01
C GLY A 124 -1.51 8.90 -10.51
N GLU A 125 -0.43 9.38 -11.14
CA GLU A 125 0.67 8.54 -11.60
C GLU A 125 1.42 7.90 -10.43
N LYS A 126 1.79 8.71 -9.42
CA LYS A 126 2.50 8.22 -8.22
C LYS A 126 1.67 7.22 -7.43
N LEU A 127 0.37 7.47 -7.28
CA LEU A 127 -0.53 6.52 -6.63
C LEU A 127 -0.63 5.22 -7.41
N ASN A 128 -0.74 5.29 -8.74
CA ASN A 128 -0.79 4.08 -9.57
C ASN A 128 0.52 3.28 -9.47
N GLN A 129 1.68 3.93 -9.56
CA GLN A 129 2.99 3.29 -9.39
C GLN A 129 3.11 2.57 -8.04
N LEU A 130 2.61 3.17 -6.96
CA LEU A 130 2.60 2.56 -5.63
C LEU A 130 1.70 1.31 -5.57
N VAL A 131 0.54 1.38 -6.20
CA VAL A 131 -0.41 0.26 -6.30
C VAL A 131 0.17 -0.88 -7.12
N GLU A 132 0.73 -0.59 -8.29
CA GLU A 132 1.37 -1.60 -9.15
C GLU A 132 2.53 -2.30 -8.44
N LEU A 133 3.38 -1.54 -7.73
CA LEU A 133 4.46 -2.12 -6.93
C LEU A 133 3.93 -3.06 -5.83
N ARG A 134 2.91 -2.62 -5.10
CA ARG A 134 2.29 -3.43 -4.05
C ARG A 134 1.69 -4.73 -4.61
N ILE A 135 0.98 -4.65 -5.73
CA ILE A 135 0.38 -5.80 -6.41
C ILE A 135 1.44 -6.77 -6.89
N LYS A 136 2.54 -6.26 -7.47
CA LYS A 136 3.66 -7.07 -7.94
C LYS A 136 4.26 -7.91 -6.82
N LEU A 137 4.51 -7.29 -5.67
CA LEU A 137 5.02 -7.97 -4.48
C LEU A 137 4.03 -9.03 -3.96
N GLU A 138 2.75 -8.67 -3.82
CA GLU A 138 1.70 -9.60 -3.34
C GLU A 138 1.52 -10.81 -4.26
N ARG A 139 1.45 -10.60 -5.57
CA ARG A 139 1.31 -11.68 -6.53
C ARG A 139 2.52 -12.61 -6.50
N TRP A 140 3.72 -12.04 -6.51
CA TRP A 140 4.92 -12.86 -6.43
C TRP A 140 4.93 -13.70 -5.15
N TRP A 141 4.55 -13.13 -4.02
CA TRP A 141 4.47 -13.83 -2.74
C TRP A 141 3.49 -15.01 -2.78
N ILE A 142 2.28 -14.78 -3.29
CA ILE A 142 1.26 -15.82 -3.45
C ILE A 142 1.81 -16.99 -4.27
N PHE A 143 2.36 -16.71 -5.46
CA PHE A 143 2.78 -17.77 -6.39
C PHE A 143 4.04 -18.51 -5.96
N ASN A 144 5.02 -17.82 -5.37
CA ASN A 144 6.34 -18.39 -5.10
C ASN A 144 6.55 -18.81 -3.64
N ILE A 145 5.73 -18.31 -2.72
CA ILE A 145 5.83 -18.65 -1.31
C ILE A 145 4.58 -19.41 -0.86
N GLU A 146 3.41 -18.80 -0.92
CA GLU A 146 2.20 -19.38 -0.31
C GLU A 146 1.75 -20.67 -1.03
N MET A 147 1.79 -20.69 -2.36
CA MET A 147 1.45 -21.88 -3.14
C MET A 147 2.50 -22.98 -2.99
N GLU A 148 3.79 -22.64 -3.02
CA GLU A 148 4.88 -23.65 -2.91
C GLU A 148 4.96 -24.27 -1.51
N THR A 149 4.64 -23.50 -0.46
CA THR A 149 4.64 -23.97 0.93
C THR A 149 3.34 -24.64 1.36
N GLY A 150 2.33 -24.70 0.49
CA GLY A 150 1.03 -25.31 0.79
C GLY A 150 0.17 -24.49 1.76
N MET A 151 0.41 -23.19 1.88
CA MET A 151 -0.40 -22.26 2.69
C MET A 151 -1.77 -21.96 2.07
N ILE A 152 -1.96 -22.30 0.79
CA ILE A 152 -3.20 -22.10 0.05
C ILE A 152 -3.90 -23.44 -0.16
N GLU A 153 -5.18 -23.48 0.21
CA GLU A 153 -6.06 -24.59 -0.13
C GLU A 153 -6.47 -24.53 -1.61
N ASN A 154 -6.35 -25.65 -2.32
CA ASN A 154 -6.70 -25.79 -3.75
C ASN A 154 -5.94 -24.79 -4.68
N PRO A 155 -4.59 -24.79 -4.66
CA PRO A 155 -3.77 -23.86 -5.45
C PRO A 155 -4.03 -23.95 -6.96
N GLU A 156 -4.54 -25.07 -7.47
CA GLU A 156 -4.93 -25.27 -8.86
C GLU A 156 -6.07 -24.35 -9.33
N ASN A 157 -6.82 -23.75 -8.40
CA ASN A 157 -7.87 -22.79 -8.71
C ASN A 157 -7.37 -21.34 -8.81
N ILE A 158 -6.12 -21.07 -8.40
CA ILE A 158 -5.52 -19.73 -8.53
C ILE A 158 -5.04 -19.53 -9.96
N LYS A 159 -5.55 -18.46 -10.57
CA LYS A 159 -5.19 -18.02 -11.92
C LYS A 159 -4.26 -16.82 -11.87
N GLU A 160 -3.56 -16.57 -12.98
CA GLU A 160 -2.65 -15.42 -13.14
C GLU A 160 -3.33 -14.05 -12.89
N ASP A 161 -4.64 -13.96 -13.10
CA ASP A 161 -5.44 -12.76 -12.86
C ASP A 161 -5.90 -12.61 -11.39
N VAL A 162 -5.29 -13.34 -10.45
CA VAL A 162 -5.58 -13.24 -9.02
C VAL A 162 -5.65 -11.78 -8.56
N ILE A 163 -6.77 -11.47 -7.91
CA ILE A 163 -7.01 -10.17 -7.29
C ILE A 163 -6.34 -10.19 -5.93
N SER A 164 -5.33 -9.36 -5.76
CA SER A 164 -4.65 -9.23 -4.48
C SER A 164 -5.52 -8.48 -3.47
N ASN A 165 -5.27 -8.67 -2.18
CA ASN A 165 -5.99 -7.94 -1.13
C ASN A 165 -5.86 -6.42 -1.30
N SER A 166 -4.69 -5.94 -1.72
CA SER A 166 -4.49 -4.52 -2.00
C SER A 166 -5.35 -4.04 -3.19
N GLN A 167 -5.50 -4.83 -4.26
CA GLN A 167 -6.40 -4.49 -5.38
C GLN A 167 -7.84 -4.37 -4.91
N MET A 168 -8.29 -5.31 -4.08
CA MET A 168 -9.65 -5.30 -3.55
C MET A 168 -9.91 -4.07 -2.66
N ILE A 169 -9.02 -3.79 -1.70
CA ILE A 169 -9.14 -2.65 -0.80
C ILE A 169 -9.05 -1.33 -1.58
N PHE A 170 -8.12 -1.23 -2.52
CA PHE A 170 -7.95 -0.03 -3.34
C PHE A 170 -9.21 0.25 -4.17
N LYS A 171 -9.77 -0.78 -4.81
CA LYS A 171 -11.02 -0.68 -5.55
C LYS A 171 -12.18 -0.21 -4.66
N LEU A 172 -12.31 -0.81 -3.47
CA LEU A 172 -13.32 -0.42 -2.48
C LEU A 172 -13.19 1.07 -2.11
N ILE A 173 -11.98 1.51 -1.77
CA ILE A 173 -11.72 2.91 -1.43
C ILE A 173 -12.07 3.82 -2.61
N PHE A 174 -11.62 3.50 -3.82
CA PHE A 174 -11.89 4.29 -5.03
C PHE A 174 -13.38 4.42 -5.32
N ASP A 175 -14.11 3.30 -5.28
CA ASP A 175 -15.55 3.30 -5.51
C ASP A 175 -16.27 4.14 -4.44
N ILE A 176 -15.83 4.08 -3.18
CA ILE A 176 -16.36 4.91 -2.08
C ILE A 176 -16.10 6.40 -2.28
N VAL A 177 -14.88 6.79 -2.69
CA VAL A 177 -14.48 8.20 -2.82
C VAL A 177 -14.79 8.82 -4.19
N SER A 178 -15.28 8.03 -5.15
CA SER A 178 -15.51 8.46 -6.54
C SER A 178 -16.59 9.54 -6.71
N GLY A 179 -17.39 9.83 -5.68
CA GLY A 179 -18.50 10.78 -5.74
C GLY A 179 -19.72 10.26 -6.50
N ASP A 180 -19.67 9.04 -7.02
CA ASP A 180 -20.79 8.31 -7.63
C ASP A 180 -21.63 7.69 -6.50
N GLU A 181 -22.80 8.28 -6.22
CA GLU A 181 -23.67 7.89 -5.10
C GLU A 181 -24.08 6.41 -5.14
N GLU A 182 -24.19 5.81 -6.34
CA GLU A 182 -24.50 4.40 -6.51
C GLU A 182 -23.32 3.53 -6.05
N LYS A 183 -22.10 3.85 -6.50
CA LYS A 183 -20.88 3.12 -6.11
C LYS A 183 -20.52 3.34 -4.65
N SER A 184 -20.64 4.56 -4.16
CA SER A 184 -20.28 4.93 -2.79
C SER A 184 -21.11 4.17 -1.74
N ASN A 185 -22.37 3.88 -2.05
CA ASN A 185 -23.27 3.16 -1.14
C ASN A 185 -23.43 1.67 -1.46
N TYR A 186 -22.96 1.20 -2.62
CA TYR A 186 -23.13 -0.19 -3.08
C TYR A 186 -22.69 -1.20 -2.02
N TYR A 187 -21.43 -1.12 -1.59
CA TYR A 187 -20.84 -2.07 -0.66
C TYR A 187 -21.52 -2.07 0.72
N TYR A 188 -21.86 -0.88 1.23
CA TYR A 188 -22.60 -0.74 2.49
C TYR A 188 -23.98 -1.40 2.40
N ASN A 189 -24.73 -1.12 1.33
CA ASN A 189 -26.05 -1.66 1.10
C ASN A 189 -26.05 -3.19 0.98
N GLU A 190 -25.08 -3.76 0.25
CA GLU A 190 -24.94 -5.22 0.13
C GLU A 190 -24.59 -5.86 1.48
N PHE A 191 -23.71 -5.25 2.27
CA PHE A 191 -23.36 -5.76 3.60
C PHE A 191 -24.55 -5.71 4.57
N MET A 192 -25.37 -4.65 4.51
CA MET A 192 -26.59 -4.54 5.31
C MET A 192 -27.64 -5.57 4.91
N LYS A 193 -27.81 -5.84 3.61
CA LYS A 193 -28.68 -6.93 3.12
C LYS A 193 -28.20 -8.30 3.60
N TYR A 194 -26.89 -8.56 3.57
CA TYR A 194 -26.31 -9.80 4.10
C TYR A 194 -26.59 -9.94 5.60
N LYS A 195 -26.32 -8.90 6.39
CA LYS A 195 -26.60 -8.91 7.84
C LYS A 195 -28.07 -9.21 8.12
N ALA A 196 -29.00 -8.56 7.42
CA ALA A 196 -30.43 -8.77 7.60
C ALA A 196 -30.90 -10.18 7.21
N LYS A 197 -30.22 -10.87 6.29
CA LYS A 197 -30.51 -12.26 5.91
C LYS A 197 -29.96 -13.29 6.91
N ASN A 198 -28.96 -12.92 7.70
CA ASN A 198 -28.26 -13.81 8.63
C ASN A 198 -28.45 -13.40 10.10
N SER A 199 -29.40 -12.50 10.39
CA SER A 199 -29.88 -12.16 11.73
C SER A 199 -31.26 -12.75 11.94
#